data_AF-A0ABD0VD48-F1
#
_entry.id   AF-A0ABD0VD48-F1
#
_cell.length_a   1.000
_cell.length_b   1.000
_cell.length_c   1.000
_cell.angle_alpha   90.00
_cell.angle_beta   90.00
_cell.angle_gamma   90.00
#
_symmetry.space_group_name_H-M   'P 1'
#
loop_
_entity.id
_entity.type
_entity.pdbx_description
1 polymer ?
#
loop_
_entity_poly.entity_id
_entity_poly.type
_entity_poly.pdbx_seq_one_letter_code
_entity_poly.pdbx_strand_id
1 'polypeptide(L)'
;MEGSKGEEAFEALGLKPKLLINDILNMVDDFVDAAFDFYHQEAVKLLRSGGDGSSINSDDLAKGISSLRYLVEGVLDKQTTLWEKYCLNHCFAVPEGFVLPKNQDSTRNFLMHSELSNEQLDNQLENLRMKLAAAGKKNAELQREIHSLEKQERNDAVVVETMQLLEQNLVPQIFKDIKEAASELQEKMLEAMVKMKDGAGGGLININTLKEGIWKQDEYLSTKLEEIQDVVKILRRT
;
A
#
# COMPACT_ATOMS: atom_id res chain seq x y z
N MET A 1 10.22 -12.53 38.23
CA MET A 1 8.74 -12.43 38.34
C MET A 1 8.04 -13.66 37.77
N GLU A 2 8.62 -14.32 36.77
CA GLU A 2 8.27 -15.72 36.47
C GLU A 2 8.49 -16.63 37.69
N GLY A 3 7.46 -17.40 38.05
CA GLY A 3 7.49 -18.41 39.12
C GLY A 3 7.33 -17.86 40.54
N SER A 4 6.80 -16.65 40.71
CA SER A 4 6.55 -16.09 42.05
C SER A 4 5.15 -16.46 42.57
N LYS A 5 4.98 -16.54 43.90
CA LYS A 5 3.66 -16.71 44.55
C LYS A 5 2.62 -15.66 44.13
N GLY A 6 3.08 -14.50 43.66
CA GLY A 6 2.22 -13.47 43.11
C GLY A 6 1.58 -13.89 41.80
N GLU A 7 2.36 -14.51 40.91
CA GLU A 7 1.89 -14.97 39.60
C GLU A 7 0.80 -16.04 39.74
N GLU A 8 0.99 -17.02 40.63
CA GLU A 8 -0.03 -18.03 40.94
C GLU A 8 -1.35 -17.43 41.46
N ALA A 9 -1.28 -16.37 42.28
CA ALA A 9 -2.45 -15.70 42.81
C ALA A 9 -3.23 -14.92 41.73
N PHE A 10 -2.53 -14.25 40.81
CA PHE A 10 -3.17 -13.56 39.69
C PHE A 10 -3.71 -14.55 38.65
N GLU A 11 -3.00 -15.64 38.37
CA GLU A 11 -3.49 -16.71 37.48
C GLU A 11 -4.74 -17.38 38.02
N ALA A 12 -4.83 -17.61 39.33
CA ALA A 12 -6.05 -18.12 39.97
C ALA A 12 -7.27 -17.19 39.82
N LEU A 13 -7.03 -15.90 39.61
CA LEU A 13 -8.05 -14.89 39.31
C LEU A 13 -8.27 -14.68 37.81
N GLY A 14 -7.57 -15.44 36.95
CA GLY A 14 -7.62 -15.28 35.49
C GLY A 14 -6.95 -14.01 34.98
N LEU A 15 -6.11 -13.37 35.81
CA LEU A 15 -5.42 -12.12 35.49
C LEU A 15 -3.99 -12.40 35.01
N LYS A 16 -3.55 -11.67 33.99
CA LYS A 16 -2.18 -11.71 33.47
C LYS A 16 -1.55 -10.31 33.48
N PRO A 17 -1.04 -9.84 34.63
CA PRO A 17 -0.51 -8.48 34.77
C PRO A 17 0.60 -8.11 33.78
N LYS A 18 1.52 -9.04 33.49
CA LYS A 18 2.58 -8.83 32.50
C LYS A 18 2.03 -8.58 31.09
N LEU A 19 0.97 -9.30 30.71
CA LEU A 19 0.33 -9.13 29.40
C LEU A 19 -0.27 -7.73 29.30
N LEU A 20 -1.02 -7.30 30.31
CA LEU A 20 -1.60 -5.95 30.37
C LEU A 20 -0.52 -4.86 30.28
N ILE A 21 0.57 -5.01 31.04
CA ILE A 21 1.67 -4.03 31.02
C ILE A 21 2.30 -3.96 29.63
N ASN A 22 2.60 -5.12 29.04
CA ASN A 22 3.17 -5.19 27.68
C ASN A 22 2.24 -4.56 26.64
N ASP A 23 0.93 -4.79 26.73
CA ASP A 23 -0.05 -4.19 25.82
C ASP A 23 -0.09 -2.66 25.95
N ILE A 24 0.03 -2.13 27.17
CA ILE A 24 0.11 -0.69 27.40
C ILE A 24 1.42 -0.12 26.86
N LEU A 25 2.55 -0.81 27.05
CA LEU A 25 3.84 -0.39 26.51
C LEU A 25 3.80 -0.30 24.98
N ASN A 26 3.32 -1.36 24.32
CA ASN A 26 3.15 -1.37 22.86
C ASN A 26 2.22 -0.26 22.38
N MET A 27 1.11 0.00 23.10
CA MET A 27 0.19 1.08 22.75
C MET A 27 0.86 2.47 22.83
N VAL A 28 1.75 2.68 23.81
CA VAL A 28 2.51 3.94 23.91
C VAL A 28 3.46 4.07 22.73
N ASP A 29 4.17 3.01 22.36
CA ASP A 29 5.10 3.01 21.23
C ASP A 29 4.36 3.29 19.91
N ASP A 30 3.25 2.59 19.65
CA ASP A 30 2.39 2.80 18.47
C ASP A 30 1.87 4.25 18.39
N PHE A 31 1.51 4.84 19.54
CA PHE A 31 1.00 6.21 19.60
C PHE A 31 2.10 7.24 19.29
N VAL A 32 3.30 7.03 19.83
CA VAL A 32 4.47 7.89 19.56
C VAL A 32 4.81 7.83 18.08
N ASP A 33 4.85 6.62 17.51
CA ASP A 33 5.13 6.41 16.11
C ASP A 33 4.15 7.17 15.21
N ALA A 34 2.86 6.96 15.43
CA ALA A 34 1.79 7.60 14.68
C ALA A 34 1.82 9.14 14.82
N ALA A 35 2.12 9.66 16.01
CA ALA A 35 2.20 11.10 16.24
C ALA A 35 3.34 11.73 15.42
N PHE A 36 4.53 11.12 15.44
CA PHE A 36 5.67 11.64 14.69
C PHE A 36 5.45 11.57 13.17
N ASP A 37 4.83 10.50 12.67
CA ASP A 37 4.46 10.39 11.25
C ASP A 37 3.47 11.47 10.84
N PHE A 38 2.45 11.72 11.67
CA PHE A 38 1.47 12.78 11.45
C PHE A 38 2.13 14.17 11.38
N TYR A 39 2.95 14.52 12.37
CA TYR A 39 3.61 15.83 12.39
C TYR A 39 4.62 16.00 11.26
N HIS A 40 5.29 14.93 10.84
CA HIS A 40 6.15 14.96 9.66
C HIS A 40 5.35 15.31 8.40
N GLN A 41 4.21 14.65 8.18
CA GLN A 41 3.34 14.92 7.04
C GLN A 41 2.80 16.37 7.06
N GLU A 42 2.37 16.87 8.23
CA GLU A 42 1.88 18.25 8.33
C GLU A 42 2.97 19.30 8.13
N ALA A 43 4.18 19.07 8.67
CA ALA A 43 5.31 19.95 8.42
C ALA A 43 5.65 20.05 6.93
N VAL A 44 5.64 18.91 6.22
CA VAL A 44 5.86 18.87 4.76
C VAL A 44 4.77 19.63 4.01
N LYS A 45 3.50 19.50 4.40
CA LYS A 45 2.38 20.24 3.77
C LYS A 45 2.52 21.75 3.96
N LEU A 46 2.87 22.21 5.16
CA LEU A 46 3.05 23.63 5.46
C LEU A 46 4.19 24.24 4.64
N LEU A 47 5.32 23.54 4.54
CA LEU A 47 6.46 23.99 3.74
C LEU A 47 6.15 24.09 2.25
N ARG A 48 5.30 23.19 1.71
CA ARG A 48 4.85 23.24 0.31
C ARG A 48 3.86 24.38 0.02
N SER A 49 3.16 24.88 1.04
CA SER A 49 2.12 25.91 0.93
C SER A 49 2.66 27.35 1.10
N GLY A 50 3.77 27.51 1.82
CA GLY A 50 4.45 28.81 1.99
C GLY A 50 5.29 29.18 0.75
N GLY A 51 4.70 29.91 -0.19
CA GLY A 51 5.24 30.23 -1.52
C GLY A 51 6.49 31.13 -1.62
N ASP A 52 7.53 30.89 -0.82
CA ASP A 52 8.88 31.40 -1.07
C ASP A 52 9.79 30.19 -1.33
N GLY A 53 10.48 30.18 -2.48
CA GLY A 53 11.38 29.13 -2.95
C GLY A 53 12.64 28.91 -2.11
N SER A 54 12.58 29.17 -0.81
CA SER A 54 13.54 28.67 0.15
C SER A 54 13.35 27.16 0.27
N SER A 55 14.14 26.41 -0.51
CA SER A 55 14.41 24.99 -0.35
C SER A 55 14.94 24.71 1.07
N ILE A 56 14.07 24.74 2.08
CA ILE A 56 14.31 23.99 3.30
C ILE A 56 14.34 22.55 2.82
N ASN A 57 15.54 21.99 2.77
CA ASN A 57 15.75 20.64 2.27
C ASN A 57 14.85 19.72 3.10
N SER A 58 13.94 19.00 2.42
CA SER A 58 13.09 17.98 3.05
C SER A 58 13.91 17.03 3.92
N ASP A 59 15.18 16.81 3.56
CA ASP A 59 16.15 16.02 4.28
C ASP A 59 16.56 16.63 5.63
N ASP A 60 16.71 17.95 5.73
CA ASP A 60 17.07 18.62 6.98
C ASP A 60 15.88 18.62 7.96
N LEU A 61 14.66 18.76 7.44
CA LEU A 61 13.42 18.57 8.23
C LEU A 61 13.31 17.13 8.73
N ALA A 62 13.52 16.14 7.86
CA ALA A 62 13.49 14.73 8.25
C ALA A 62 14.51 14.44 9.35
N LYS A 63 15.76 14.89 9.21
CA LYS A 63 16.81 14.75 10.23
C LYS A 63 16.44 15.40 11.56
N GLY A 64 15.85 16.60 11.52
CA GLY A 64 15.40 17.30 12.72
C GLY A 64 14.30 16.53 13.46
N ILE A 65 13.30 16.04 12.73
CA ILE A 65 12.22 15.23 13.29
C ILE A 65 12.73 13.92 13.86
N SER A 66 13.60 13.21 13.14
CA SER A 66 14.22 11.97 13.65
C SER A 66 15.03 12.22 14.92
N SER A 67 15.72 13.36 15.03
CA SER A 67 16.46 13.72 16.24
C SER A 67 15.53 13.97 17.43
N LEU A 68 14.40 14.65 17.20
CA LEU A 68 13.37 14.85 18.24
C LEU A 68 12.73 13.53 18.65
N ARG A 69 12.41 12.67 17.69
CA ARG A 69 11.86 11.33 17.94
C ARG A 69 12.77 10.54 18.86
N TYR A 70 14.06 10.43 18.52
CA TYR A 70 15.05 9.73 19.33
C TYR A 70 15.15 10.26 20.78
N LEU A 71 15.06 11.59 20.96
CA LEU A 71 15.08 12.19 22.29
C LEU A 71 13.82 11.84 23.09
N VAL A 72 12.66 11.89 22.46
CA VAL A 72 11.37 11.58 23.09
C VAL A 72 11.29 10.10 23.46
N GLU A 73 11.63 9.21 22.53
CA GLU A 73 11.73 7.76 22.76
C GLU A 73 12.68 7.46 23.92
N GLY A 74 13.89 8.04 23.92
CA GLY A 74 14.86 7.80 24.98
C GLY A 74 14.42 8.28 26.38
N VAL A 75 13.53 9.27 26.45
CA VAL A 75 12.90 9.68 27.72
C VAL A 75 11.74 8.77 28.07
N LEU A 76 10.88 8.44 27.10
CA LEU A 76 9.74 7.56 27.29
C LEU A 76 10.18 6.17 27.74
N ASP A 77 11.14 5.54 27.07
CA ASP A 77 11.70 4.23 27.43
C ASP A 77 12.12 4.16 28.90
N LYS A 78 12.76 5.23 29.40
CA LYS A 78 13.19 5.30 30.80
C LYS A 78 11.98 5.37 31.73
N GLN A 79 11.01 6.21 31.40
CA GLN A 79 9.81 6.39 32.23
C GLN A 79 8.92 5.14 32.21
N THR A 80 8.73 4.53 31.05
CA THR A 80 7.95 3.31 30.86
C THR A 80 8.61 2.12 31.55
N THR A 81 9.95 2.02 31.52
CA THR A 81 10.69 1.01 32.29
C THR A 81 10.50 1.19 33.81
N LEU A 82 10.54 2.43 34.30
CA LEU A 82 10.30 2.71 35.73
C LEU A 82 8.85 2.42 36.12
N TRP A 83 7.91 2.80 35.26
CA TRP A 83 6.49 2.53 35.44
C TRP A 83 6.19 1.02 35.44
N GLU A 84 6.77 0.26 34.51
CA GLU A 84 6.66 -1.21 34.48
C GLU A 84 7.14 -1.78 35.81
N LYS A 85 8.36 -1.44 36.24
CA LYS A 85 8.91 -1.92 37.52
C LYS A 85 8.01 -1.56 38.70
N TYR A 86 7.47 -0.34 38.73
CA TYR A 86 6.56 0.09 39.78
C TYR A 86 5.27 -0.76 39.77
N CYS A 87 4.67 -0.98 38.60
CA CYS A 87 3.48 -1.80 38.45
C CYS A 87 3.74 -3.23 38.94
N LEU A 88 4.86 -3.84 38.55
CA LEU A 88 5.20 -5.19 38.94
C LEU A 88 5.49 -5.32 40.45
N ASN A 89 6.13 -4.31 41.05
CA ASN A 89 6.56 -4.35 42.44
C ASN A 89 5.51 -3.84 43.45
N HIS A 90 4.52 -3.07 43.00
CA HIS A 90 3.57 -2.41 43.90
C HIS A 90 2.11 -2.59 43.52
N CYS A 91 1.76 -2.45 42.23
CA CYS A 91 0.36 -2.60 41.79
C CYS A 91 -0.06 -4.07 41.72
N PHE A 92 0.83 -4.91 41.20
CA PHE A 92 0.63 -6.34 40.99
C PHE A 92 1.55 -7.18 41.89
N ALA A 93 1.83 -6.67 43.08
CA ALA A 93 2.54 -7.41 44.10
C ALA A 93 1.55 -8.01 45.09
N VAL A 94 1.75 -9.28 45.42
CA VAL A 94 0.99 -9.95 46.47
C VAL A 94 1.64 -9.67 47.82
N PRO A 95 0.90 -9.10 48.80
CA PRO A 95 1.46 -8.79 50.11
C PRO A 95 2.06 -10.02 50.80
N GLU A 96 3.14 -9.80 51.56
CA GLU A 96 3.74 -10.86 52.37
C GLU A 96 2.74 -11.41 53.39
N GLY A 97 2.63 -12.74 53.45
CA GLY A 97 1.66 -13.42 54.31
C GLY A 97 0.27 -13.63 53.67
N PHE A 98 0.05 -13.17 52.43
CA PHE A 98 -1.14 -13.54 51.68
C PHE A 98 -1.14 -15.05 51.41
N VAL A 99 -2.20 -15.71 51.86
CA VAL A 99 -2.45 -17.12 51.56
C VAL A 99 -3.67 -17.16 50.66
N LEU A 100 -3.46 -17.58 49.42
CA LEU A 100 -4.57 -17.86 48.51
C LEU A 100 -5.46 -18.93 49.16
N PRO A 101 -6.76 -18.68 49.38
CA PRO A 101 -7.66 -19.67 49.96
C PRO A 101 -7.64 -20.93 49.09
N LYS A 102 -7.18 -22.05 49.66
CA LYS A 102 -6.97 -23.31 48.92
C LYS A 102 -8.24 -23.90 48.30
N ASN A 103 -9.41 -23.42 48.70
CA ASN A 103 -10.69 -23.83 48.15
C ASN A 103 -11.42 -22.61 47.58
N GLN A 104 -11.07 -22.22 46.36
CA GLN A 104 -11.99 -21.41 45.56
C GLN A 104 -13.23 -22.19 45.12
N ASP A 105 -13.38 -23.47 45.45
CA ASP A 105 -14.58 -24.23 45.11
C ASP A 105 -15.84 -23.69 45.82
N SER A 106 -15.70 -23.00 46.97
CA SER A 106 -16.85 -22.43 47.68
C SER A 106 -17.09 -20.94 47.45
N THR A 107 -16.05 -20.14 47.17
CA THR A 107 -16.21 -18.69 46.88
C THR A 107 -16.40 -18.41 45.40
N ARG A 108 -15.91 -19.27 44.49
CA ARG A 108 -16.29 -19.22 43.07
C ARG A 108 -17.79 -19.45 42.90
N ASN A 109 -18.39 -20.31 43.74
CA ASN A 109 -19.84 -20.48 43.76
C ASN A 109 -20.58 -19.16 44.08
N PHE A 110 -20.09 -18.34 45.00
CA PHE A 110 -20.83 -17.15 45.45
C PHE A 110 -20.93 -16.02 44.39
N LEU A 111 -19.97 -15.93 43.46
CA LEU A 111 -19.98 -14.95 42.36
C LEU A 111 -20.36 -15.54 40.99
N MET A 112 -20.34 -16.87 40.85
CA MET A 112 -20.70 -17.59 39.62
C MET A 112 -22.02 -18.35 39.74
N HIS A 113 -22.92 -17.95 40.64
CA HIS A 113 -24.34 -18.30 40.52
C HIS A 113 -24.99 -17.49 39.40
N SER A 114 -24.46 -17.60 38.17
CA SER A 114 -25.36 -17.58 37.04
C SER A 114 -26.06 -18.93 37.13
N GLU A 115 -27.35 -18.94 37.47
CA GLU A 115 -28.23 -20.11 37.62
C GLU A 115 -28.43 -20.88 36.29
N LEU A 116 -27.35 -21.09 35.55
CA LEU A 116 -27.35 -21.91 34.35
C LEU A 116 -27.12 -23.33 34.81
N SER A 117 -28.07 -24.21 34.53
CA SER A 117 -27.85 -25.64 34.67
C SER A 117 -26.63 -26.04 33.84
N ASN A 118 -25.92 -27.11 34.24
CA ASN A 118 -24.81 -27.65 33.45
C ASN A 118 -25.21 -27.85 31.98
N GLU A 119 -26.47 -28.23 31.73
CA GLU A 119 -27.03 -28.40 30.40
C GLU A 119 -27.18 -27.07 29.63
N GLN A 120 -27.52 -25.95 30.29
CA GLN A 120 -27.50 -24.64 29.66
C GLN A 120 -26.09 -24.17 29.33
N LEU A 121 -25.11 -24.47 30.20
CA LEU A 121 -23.71 -24.16 29.95
C LEU A 121 -23.16 -24.97 28.76
N ASP A 122 -23.46 -26.26 28.70
CA ASP A 122 -23.08 -27.13 27.57
C ASP A 122 -23.69 -26.64 26.25
N ASN A 123 -24.96 -26.22 26.28
CA ASN A 123 -25.63 -25.64 25.11
C ASN A 123 -24.99 -24.31 24.66
N GLN A 124 -24.59 -23.44 25.59
CA GLN A 124 -23.87 -22.21 25.26
C GLN A 124 -22.48 -22.50 24.69
N LEU A 125 -21.77 -23.46 25.27
CA LEU A 125 -20.46 -23.87 24.79
C LEU A 125 -20.55 -24.43 23.37
N GLU A 126 -21.55 -25.26 23.09
CA GLU A 126 -21.78 -25.79 21.74
C GLU A 126 -22.17 -24.69 20.75
N ASN A 127 -23.01 -23.73 21.16
CA ASN A 127 -23.32 -22.55 20.35
C ASN A 127 -22.07 -21.73 20.02
N LEU A 128 -21.19 -21.49 21.00
CA LEU A 128 -19.93 -20.78 20.79
C LEU A 128 -18.97 -21.55 19.88
N ARG A 129 -18.88 -22.88 20.02
CA ARG A 129 -18.09 -23.74 19.12
C ARG A 129 -18.61 -23.67 17.69
N MET A 130 -19.93 -23.73 17.50
CA MET A 130 -20.53 -23.57 16.17
C MET A 130 -20.27 -22.18 15.58
N LYS A 131 -20.40 -21.10 16.38
CA LYS A 131 -20.08 -19.73 15.95
C LYS A 131 -18.61 -19.59 15.58
N LEU A 132 -17.70 -20.16 16.37
CA LEU A 132 -16.27 -20.14 16.11
C LEU A 132 -15.93 -20.89 14.81
N ALA A 133 -16.55 -22.06 14.59
CA ALA A 133 -16.37 -22.83 13.35
C ALA A 133 -16.89 -22.05 12.13
N ALA A 134 -18.06 -21.42 12.24
CA ALA A 134 -18.63 -20.58 11.19
C ALA A 134 -17.75 -19.35 10.89
N ALA A 135 -17.26 -18.67 11.92
CA ALA A 135 -16.34 -17.55 11.79
C ALA A 135 -15.01 -17.98 11.16
N GLY A 136 -14.47 -19.14 11.56
CA GLY A 136 -13.26 -19.72 10.99
C GLY A 136 -13.40 -20.04 9.50
N LYS A 137 -14.54 -20.62 9.09
CA LYS A 137 -14.85 -20.85 7.67
C LYS A 137 -14.91 -19.54 6.87
N LYS A 138 -15.62 -18.54 7.40
CA LYS A 138 -15.73 -17.22 6.75
C LYS A 138 -14.37 -16.52 6.66
N ASN A 139 -13.53 -16.62 7.70
CA ASN A 139 -12.18 -16.08 7.68
C ASN A 139 -11.32 -16.75 6.59
N ALA A 140 -11.41 -18.08 6.44
CA ALA A 140 -10.70 -18.80 5.38
C ALA A 140 -11.22 -18.50 3.96
N GLU A 141 -12.48 -18.11 3.82
CA GLU A 141 -13.04 -17.59 2.56
C GLU A 141 -12.49 -16.19 2.25
N LEU A 142 -12.54 -15.27 3.21
CA LEU A 142 -12.02 -13.91 3.05
C LEU A 142 -10.52 -13.89 2.76
N GLN A 143 -9.72 -14.73 3.43
CA GLN A 143 -8.28 -14.84 3.16
C GLN A 143 -8.00 -15.32 1.73
N ARG A 144 -8.83 -16.23 1.19
CA ARG A 144 -8.73 -16.65 -0.22
C ARG A 144 -9.09 -15.51 -1.17
N GLU A 145 -10.10 -14.72 -0.83
CA GLU A 145 -10.50 -13.55 -1.62
C GLU A 145 -9.41 -12.48 -1.64
N ILE A 146 -8.84 -12.12 -0.48
CA ILE A 146 -7.71 -11.20 -0.37
C ILE A 146 -6.55 -11.66 -1.26
N HIS A 147 -6.16 -12.94 -1.17
CA HIS A 147 -5.08 -13.46 -1.99
C HIS A 147 -5.39 -13.40 -3.50
N SER A 148 -6.65 -13.61 -3.88
CA SER A 148 -7.09 -13.47 -5.28
C SER A 148 -7.01 -12.02 -5.75
N LEU A 149 -7.42 -11.07 -4.91
CA LEU A 149 -7.39 -9.64 -5.21
C LEU A 149 -5.95 -9.12 -5.32
N GLU A 150 -5.07 -9.50 -4.40
CA GLU A 150 -3.63 -9.16 -4.45
C GLU A 150 -2.98 -9.67 -5.74
N LYS A 151 -3.33 -10.90 -6.15
CA LYS A 151 -2.85 -11.46 -7.42
C LYS A 151 -3.36 -10.67 -8.63
N GLN A 152 -4.61 -10.23 -8.58
CA GLN A 152 -5.20 -9.42 -9.63
C GLN A 152 -4.53 -8.04 -9.71
N GLU A 153 -4.36 -7.35 -8.58
CA GLU A 153 -3.64 -6.06 -8.50
C GLU A 153 -2.23 -6.18 -9.10
N ARG A 154 -1.51 -7.25 -8.77
CA ARG A 154 -0.17 -7.49 -9.34
C ARG A 154 -0.22 -7.69 -10.86
N ASN A 155 -1.20 -8.42 -11.38
CA ASN A 155 -1.35 -8.60 -12.82
C ASN A 155 -1.70 -7.29 -13.52
N ASP A 156 -2.61 -6.50 -12.93
CA ASP A 156 -3.02 -5.21 -13.46
C ASP A 156 -1.83 -4.24 -13.50
N ALA A 157 -1.00 -4.22 -12.45
CA ALA A 157 0.25 -3.45 -12.43
C ALA A 157 1.22 -3.85 -13.55
N VAL A 158 1.37 -5.16 -13.82
CA VAL A 158 2.21 -5.66 -14.94
C VAL A 158 1.62 -5.26 -16.30
N VAL A 159 0.29 -5.28 -16.45
CA VAL A 159 -0.37 -4.84 -17.68
C VAL A 159 -0.10 -3.35 -17.92
N VAL A 160 -0.21 -2.52 -16.87
CA VAL A 160 0.09 -1.08 -16.97
C VAL A 160 1.57 -0.85 -17.32
N GLU A 161 2.49 -1.56 -16.67
CA GLU A 161 3.93 -1.44 -16.95
C GLU A 161 4.28 -1.88 -18.39
N THR A 162 3.71 -2.98 -18.86
CA THR A 162 3.94 -3.48 -20.23
C THR A 162 3.35 -2.55 -21.29
N MET A 163 2.17 -1.95 -21.03
CA MET A 163 1.61 -0.89 -21.89
C MET A 163 2.53 0.33 -21.94
N GLN A 164 3.04 0.78 -20.80
CA GLN A 164 3.95 1.92 -20.75
C GLN A 164 5.26 1.66 -21.51
N LEU A 165 5.83 0.45 -21.38
CA LEU A 165 7.01 0.02 -22.14
C LEU A 165 6.76 -0.03 -23.65
N LEU A 166 5.58 -0.50 -24.07
CA LEU A 166 5.17 -0.54 -25.47
C LEU A 166 5.07 0.88 -26.04
N GLU A 167 4.43 1.79 -25.31
CA GLU A 167 4.30 3.20 -25.68
C GLU A 167 5.64 3.93 -25.75
N GLN A 168 6.57 3.63 -24.84
CA GLN A 168 7.86 4.34 -24.78
C GLN A 168 8.86 3.83 -25.81
N ASN A 169 8.88 2.53 -26.11
CA ASN A 169 9.95 1.93 -26.92
C ASN A 169 9.48 1.51 -28.31
N LEU A 170 8.34 0.82 -28.40
CA LEU A 170 7.93 0.18 -29.65
C LEU A 170 7.21 1.16 -30.57
N VAL A 171 6.29 1.96 -30.01
CA VAL A 171 5.50 2.91 -30.79
C VAL A 171 6.40 3.93 -31.51
N PRO A 172 7.34 4.63 -30.85
CA PRO A 172 8.19 5.62 -31.54
C PRO A 172 9.11 4.97 -32.57
N GLN A 173 9.60 3.76 -32.31
CA GLN A 173 10.46 3.03 -33.23
C GLN A 173 9.70 2.63 -34.51
N ILE A 174 8.50 2.05 -34.39
CA ILE A 174 7.65 1.72 -35.54
C ILE A 174 7.34 2.98 -36.35
N PHE A 175 7.02 4.09 -35.68
CA PHE A 175 6.77 5.37 -36.37
C PHE A 175 8.00 5.87 -37.13
N LYS A 176 9.19 5.73 -36.55
CA LYS A 176 10.44 6.09 -37.23
C LYS A 176 10.68 5.21 -38.46
N ASP A 177 10.53 3.90 -38.32
CA ASP A 177 10.75 2.95 -39.41
C ASP A 177 9.78 3.18 -40.57
N ILE A 178 8.50 3.46 -40.27
CA ILE A 178 7.49 3.82 -41.28
C ILE A 178 7.88 5.12 -41.99
N LYS A 179 8.33 6.14 -41.26
CA LYS A 179 8.75 7.42 -41.83
C LYS A 179 9.94 7.25 -42.78
N GLU A 180 10.90 6.42 -42.40
CA GLU A 180 12.09 6.13 -43.21
C GLU A 180 11.71 5.37 -44.49
N ALA A 181 10.90 4.31 -44.38
CA ALA A 181 10.41 3.55 -45.53
C ALA A 181 9.56 4.41 -46.49
N ALA A 182 8.73 5.31 -45.96
CA ALA A 182 7.96 6.25 -46.77
C ALA A 182 8.86 7.24 -47.52
N SER A 183 9.92 7.72 -46.87
CA SER A 183 10.91 8.62 -47.48
C SER A 183 11.67 7.91 -48.61
N GLU A 184 12.10 6.66 -48.38
CA GLU A 184 12.78 5.85 -49.41
C GLU A 184 11.85 5.57 -50.60
N LEU A 185 10.55 5.32 -50.35
CA LEU A 185 9.57 5.15 -51.41
C LEU A 185 9.39 6.43 -52.23
N GLN A 186 9.29 7.60 -51.58
CA GLN A 186 9.19 8.88 -52.26
C GLN A 186 10.42 9.16 -53.13
N GLU A 187 11.62 8.91 -52.61
CA GLU A 187 12.88 9.05 -53.34
C GLU A 187 12.91 8.14 -54.58
N LYS A 188 12.60 6.85 -54.42
CA LYS A 188 12.54 5.91 -55.56
C LYS A 188 11.47 6.26 -56.58
N MET A 189 10.32 6.79 -56.15
CA MET A 189 9.29 7.29 -57.06
C MET A 189 9.78 8.51 -57.85
N LEU A 190 10.47 9.46 -57.21
CA LEU A 190 11.09 10.61 -57.86
C LEU A 190 12.16 10.17 -58.87
N GLU A 191 13.04 9.23 -58.50
CA GLU A 191 14.03 8.66 -59.42
C GLU A 191 13.37 7.96 -60.62
N ALA A 192 12.31 7.18 -60.39
CA ALA A 192 11.58 6.51 -61.46
C ALA A 192 10.90 7.52 -62.39
N MET A 193 10.34 8.62 -61.86
CA MET A 193 9.78 9.71 -62.65
C MET A 193 10.83 10.43 -63.51
N VAL A 194 12.05 10.64 -62.98
CA VAL A 194 13.16 11.24 -63.74
C VAL A 194 13.64 10.27 -64.83
N LYS A 195 13.81 8.98 -64.52
CA LYS A 195 14.18 7.94 -65.50
C LYS A 195 13.14 7.79 -66.62
N MET A 196 11.85 7.96 -66.33
CA MET A 196 10.78 7.97 -67.34
C MET A 196 10.77 9.24 -68.22
N LYS A 197 11.33 10.36 -67.74
CA LYS A 197 11.49 11.59 -68.51
C LYS A 197 12.69 11.52 -69.48
N ASP A 198 13.74 10.80 -69.09
CA ASP A 198 14.97 10.62 -69.88
C ASP A 198 14.90 9.42 -70.83
N GLY A 199 13.99 8.46 -70.58
CA GLY A 199 13.64 7.38 -71.49
C GLY A 199 12.59 7.82 -72.52
N ALA A 200 12.98 7.98 -73.78
CA ALA A 200 12.05 8.25 -74.87
C ALA A 200 10.99 7.14 -75.00
N GLY A 201 9.74 7.44 -74.61
CA GLY A 201 8.60 6.59 -74.96
C GLY A 201 7.37 6.67 -74.04
N GLY A 202 6.49 7.65 -74.29
CA GLY A 202 5.02 7.48 -74.28
C GLY A 202 4.32 7.00 -73.00
N GLY A 203 3.80 7.95 -72.21
CA GLY A 203 2.76 7.71 -71.21
C GLY A 203 2.45 8.97 -70.40
N LEU A 204 1.53 9.80 -70.89
CA LEU A 204 1.06 11.03 -70.21
C LEU A 204 0.30 10.66 -68.93
N ILE A 205 1.03 10.52 -67.81
CA ILE A 205 0.45 10.75 -66.50
C ILE A 205 0.69 12.23 -66.17
N ASN A 206 -0.38 13.00 -66.02
CA ASN A 206 -0.32 14.42 -65.74
C ASN A 206 0.43 14.65 -64.40
N ILE A 207 1.65 15.17 -64.52
CA ILE A 207 2.63 15.32 -63.43
C ILE A 207 2.11 16.24 -62.32
N ASN A 208 1.19 17.17 -62.63
CA ASN A 208 0.62 18.09 -61.67
C ASN A 208 -0.41 17.40 -60.75
N THR A 209 -1.21 16.47 -61.27
CA THR A 209 -2.17 15.69 -60.48
C THR A 209 -1.50 14.70 -59.52
N LEU A 210 -0.33 14.16 -59.88
CA LEU A 210 0.45 13.26 -59.00
C LEU A 210 1.14 14.03 -57.88
N LYS A 211 1.71 15.21 -58.19
CA LYS A 211 2.25 16.11 -57.17
C LYS A 211 1.15 16.50 -56.18
N GLU A 212 0.02 17.04 -56.63
CA GLU A 212 -1.08 17.43 -55.74
C GLU A 212 -1.61 16.26 -54.89
N GLY A 213 -1.62 15.02 -55.41
CA GLY A 213 -1.97 13.82 -54.66
C GLY A 213 -0.98 13.53 -53.52
N ILE A 214 0.33 13.63 -53.77
CA ILE A 214 1.38 13.37 -52.77
C ILE A 214 1.34 14.40 -51.63
N TRP A 215 1.17 15.69 -51.93
CA TRP A 215 1.07 16.74 -50.90
C TRP A 215 -0.20 16.60 -50.06
N LYS A 216 -1.34 16.23 -50.67
CA LYS A 216 -2.59 15.93 -49.93
C LYS A 216 -2.49 14.69 -49.07
N GLN A 217 -1.70 13.71 -49.49
CA GLN A 217 -1.51 12.46 -48.75
C GLN A 217 -0.58 12.67 -47.55
N ASP A 218 0.44 13.54 -47.67
CA ASP A 218 1.29 13.96 -46.56
C ASP A 218 0.51 14.75 -45.49
N GLU A 219 -0.34 15.69 -45.93
CA GLU A 219 -1.23 16.44 -45.03
C GLU A 219 -2.24 15.51 -44.33
N TYR A 220 -2.87 14.58 -45.05
CA TYR A 220 -3.79 13.58 -44.48
C TYR A 220 -3.12 12.64 -43.47
N LEU A 221 -1.89 12.19 -43.76
CA LEU A 221 -1.12 11.37 -42.83
C LEU A 221 -0.73 12.16 -41.58
N SER A 222 -0.41 13.45 -41.72
CA SER A 222 -0.15 14.34 -40.59
C SER A 222 -1.40 14.59 -39.75
N THR A 223 -2.58 14.80 -40.35
CA THR A 223 -3.84 14.94 -39.59
C THR A 223 -4.20 13.64 -38.86
N LYS A 224 -4.03 12.48 -39.51
CA LYS A 224 -4.26 11.17 -38.88
C LYS A 224 -3.27 10.91 -37.73
N LEU A 225 -2.05 11.43 -37.81
CA LEU A 225 -1.06 11.35 -36.74
C LEU A 225 -1.51 12.13 -35.49
N GLU A 226 -2.06 13.33 -35.68
CA GLU A 226 -2.62 14.13 -34.57
C GLU A 226 -3.86 13.45 -33.95
N GLU A 227 -4.75 12.88 -34.76
CA GLU A 227 -5.93 12.15 -34.28
C GLU A 227 -5.53 10.93 -33.42
N ILE A 228 -4.51 10.17 -33.83
CA ILE A 228 -4.01 9.02 -33.06
C ILE A 228 -3.38 9.48 -31.74
N GLN A 229 -2.61 10.58 -31.74
CA GLN A 229 -2.04 11.14 -30.51
C GLN A 229 -3.13 11.62 -29.54
N ASP A 230 -4.23 12.17 -30.03
CA ASP A 230 -5.33 12.63 -29.19
C ASP A 230 -6.17 11.46 -28.63
N VAL A 231 -6.37 10.38 -29.39
CA VAL A 231 -6.98 9.14 -28.87
C VAL A 231 -6.13 8.54 -27.75
N VAL A 232 -4.80 8.52 -27.90
CA VAL A 232 -3.88 8.06 -26.85
C VAL A 232 -3.95 8.95 -25.60
N LYS A 233 -4.11 10.28 -25.74
CA LYS A 233 -4.30 11.18 -24.58
C LYS A 233 -5.63 10.96 -23.86
N ILE A 234 -6.70 10.60 -24.57
CA ILE A 234 -8.02 10.32 -23.98
C ILE A 234 -7.97 9.03 -23.14
N LEU A 235 -7.31 7.99 -23.66
CA LEU A 235 -7.11 6.73 -22.95
C LEU A 235 -6.27 6.92 -21.66
N ARG A 236 -5.41 7.94 -21.60
CA ARG A 236 -4.63 8.29 -20.40
C ARG A 236 -5.45 8.90 -19.25
N ARG A 237 -6.70 9.33 -19.49
CA ARG A 237 -7.55 10.01 -18.49
C ARG A 237 -8.61 9.13 -17.83
N THR A 238 -8.71 7.86 -18.21
CA THR A 238 -9.71 6.89 -17.69
C THR A 238 -9.00 5.84 -16.86
#